data_AF-A0A9D4BRN2-F1
#
_entry.id   AF-A0A9D4BRN2-F1
#
_cell.length_a   1.000
_cell.length_b   1.000
_cell.length_c   1.000
_cell.angle_alpha   90.00
_cell.angle_beta   90.00
_cell.angle_gamma   90.00
#
_symmetry.space_group_name_H-M   'P 1'
#
loop_
_entity.id
_entity.type
_entity.pdbx_description
1 polymer ?
#
loop_
_entity_poly.entity_id
_entity_poly.type
_entity_poly.pdbx_seq_one_letter_code
_entity_poly.pdbx_strand_id
1 'polypeptide(L)' 'MATSRSFLAIWLICLIGIAAPCQYGGHTYQEGELVPSEDPCLFCWCTHGKILCGWMECMHCEGYTPPGQCCPICGSLEEV' A
#
# COMPACT_ATOMS: atom_id res chain seq x y z
N MET A 1 -23.90 17.80 -31.32
CA MET A 1 -24.85 16.84 -30.71
C MET A 1 -24.02 15.79 -29.98
N ALA A 2 -23.78 15.97 -28.67
CA ALA A 2 -23.11 14.96 -27.86
C ALA A 2 -24.07 13.78 -27.68
N THR A 3 -23.69 12.62 -28.21
CA THR A 3 -24.54 11.43 -28.32
C THR A 3 -25.06 10.98 -26.95
N SER A 4 -26.34 10.61 -26.85
CA SER A 4 -27.06 10.24 -25.61
C SER A 4 -26.44 9.10 -24.78
N ARG A 5 -25.40 8.43 -25.29
CA ARG A 5 -24.63 7.40 -24.56
C ARG A 5 -23.65 7.99 -23.54
N SER A 6 -23.19 9.23 -23.73
CA SER A 6 -22.26 9.91 -22.81
C SER A 6 -22.93 10.35 -21.51
N PHE A 7 -24.22 10.69 -21.55
CA PHE A 7 -24.97 11.15 -20.36
C PHE A 7 -25.29 10.01 -19.38
N LEU A 8 -25.44 8.76 -19.84
CA LEU A 8 -25.61 7.59 -18.98
C LEU A 8 -24.31 7.16 -18.28
N ALA A 9 -23.16 7.37 -18.92
CA ALA A 9 -21.85 7.10 -18.30
C ALA A 9 -21.53 8.12 -17.20
N ILE A 10 -21.85 9.40 -17.41
CA ILE A 10 -21.56 10.49 -16.46
C ILE A 10 -22.44 10.40 -15.19
N TRP A 11 -23.69 9.93 -15.29
CA TRP A 11 -24.56 9.71 -14.13
C TRP A 11 -24.16 8.50 -13.25
N LEU A 12 -23.57 7.45 -13.83
CA LEU A 12 -23.06 6.29 -13.09
C LEU A 12 -21.70 6.55 -12.43
N ILE A 13 -20.82 7.31 -13.09
CA ILE A 13 -19.49 7.68 -12.58
C ILE A 13 -19.60 8.65 -11.39
N CYS A 14 -20.66 9.48 -11.34
CA CYS A 14 -20.85 10.48 -10.27
C CYS A 14 -21.32 9.89 -8.93
N LEU A 15 -21.80 8.63 -8.89
CA LEU A 15 -22.23 7.94 -7.67
C LEU A 15 -21.16 7.01 -7.06
N ILE A 16 -20.10 6.71 -7.81
CA ILE A 16 -19.11 5.71 -7.44
C ILE A 16 -17.81 6.47 -7.20
N GLY A 17 -17.35 6.53 -5.95
CA GLY A 17 -16.04 7.09 -5.62
C GLY A 17 -14.94 6.27 -6.29
N ILE A 18 -14.52 6.68 -7.48
CA ILE A 18 -13.42 6.02 -8.20
C ILE A 18 -12.12 6.55 -7.58
N ALA A 19 -11.55 5.78 -6.66
CA ALA A 19 -10.16 5.96 -6.28
C ALA A 19 -9.27 5.61 -7.49
N ALA A 20 -8.41 6.54 -7.89
CA ALA A 20 -7.54 6.36 -9.03
C ALA A 20 -6.44 5.33 -8.70
N PRO A 21 -6.15 4.36 -9.59
CA PRO A 21 -5.04 3.45 -9.39
C PRO A 21 -3.69 4.17 -9.56
N CYS A 22 -2.65 3.66 -8.92
CA CYS A 22 -1.29 4.17 -9.04
C CYS A 22 -0.52 3.44 -10.14
N GLN A 23 0.36 4.14 -10.85
CA GLN A 23 1.30 3.54 -11.79
C GLN A 23 2.73 3.75 -11.30
N TYR A 24 3.47 2.66 -11.12
CA TYR A 24 4.84 2.70 -10.63
C TYR A 24 5.66 1.52 -11.13
N GLY A 25 6.86 1.79 -11.62
CA GLY A 25 7.75 0.75 -12.16
C GLY A 25 7.16 -0.04 -13.34
N GLY A 26 6.20 0.52 -14.07
CA GLY A 26 5.48 -0.20 -15.13
C GLY A 26 4.35 -1.12 -14.64
N HIS A 27 4.08 -1.15 -13.33
CA HIS A 27 2.98 -1.88 -12.72
C HIS A 27 1.86 -0.93 -12.28
N THR A 28 0.63 -1.44 -12.28
CA THR A 28 -0.56 -0.72 -11.81
C THR A 28 -1.00 -1.29 -10.48
N TYR A 29 -1.08 -0.43 -9.46
CA TYR A 29 -1.49 -0.76 -8.09
C TYR A 29 -2.87 -0.15 -7.81
N GLN A 30 -3.77 -0.93 -7.21
CA GLN A 30 -5.11 -0.47 -6.80
C GLN A 30 -5.07 0.30 -5.48
N GLU A 31 -6.15 1.01 -5.17
CA GLU A 31 -6.29 1.69 -3.88
C GLU A 31 -6.06 0.72 -2.71
N GLY A 32 -5.14 1.08 -1.81
CA GLY A 32 -4.72 0.29 -0.66
C GLY A 32 -3.69 -0.81 -0.95
N GLU A 33 -3.32 -1.03 -2.21
CA GLU A 33 -2.35 -2.08 -2.57
C GLU A 33 -0.93 -1.70 -2.15
N LEU A 34 -0.21 -2.69 -1.59
CA LEU A 34 1.18 -2.53 -1.18
C LEU A 34 2.11 -2.54 -2.38
N VAL A 35 3.02 -1.58 -2.41
CA VAL A 35 4.06 -1.48 -3.43
C VAL A 35 5.34 -2.10 -2.86
N PRO A 36 5.93 -3.11 -3.53
CA PRO A 36 7.16 -3.73 -3.08
C PRO A 36 8.30 -2.72 -3.04
N SER A 37 9.05 -2.75 -1.94
CA SER A 37 10.23 -1.92 -1.67
C SER A 37 11.43 -2.82 -1.42
N GLU A 38 12.63 -2.32 -1.73
CA GLU A 38 13.90 -3.02 -1.41
C GLU A 38 14.20 -3.00 0.09
N ASP A 39 13.72 -1.96 0.79
CA ASP A 39 13.85 -1.82 2.23
C ASP A 39 12.65 -2.47 2.94
N PRO A 40 12.84 -3.51 3.78
CA PRO A 40 11.75 -4.18 4.48
C PRO A 40 11.07 -3.29 5.53
N CYS A 41 11.70 -2.20 5.95
CA CYS A 41 11.14 -1.22 6.89
C CYS A 41 10.36 -0.09 6.23
N LEU A 42 10.47 0.04 4.90
CA LEU A 42 9.72 1.02 4.13
C LEU A 42 8.45 0.37 3.57
N PHE A 43 7.31 0.83 4.07
CA PHE A 43 6.00 0.36 3.63
C PHE A 43 5.36 1.39 2.71
N CYS A 44 5.25 1.06 1.44
CA CYS A 44 4.59 1.89 0.45
C CYS A 44 3.24 1.31 0.07
N TRP A 45 2.22 2.17 -0.08
CA TRP A 45 0.91 1.77 -0.58
C TRP A 45 0.35 2.80 -1.55
N CYS A 46 -0.50 2.33 -2.46
CA CYS A 46 -1.23 3.19 -3.37
C CYS A 46 -2.44 3.81 -2.65
N THR A 47 -2.57 5.12 -2.70
CA THR A 47 -3.77 5.81 -2.26
C THR A 47 -4.05 7.07 -3.06
N HIS A 48 -5.30 7.25 -3.48
CA HIS A 48 -5.77 8.38 -4.28
C HIS A 48 -4.90 8.67 -5.52
N GLY A 49 -4.46 7.61 -6.22
CA GLY A 49 -3.60 7.71 -7.40
C GLY A 49 -2.16 8.12 -7.10
N LYS A 50 -1.74 8.08 -5.84
CA LYS A 50 -0.37 8.41 -5.39
C LYS A 50 0.20 7.28 -4.57
N ILE A 51 1.50 7.07 -4.66
CA ILE A 51 2.21 6.19 -3.74
C ILE A 51 2.62 6.99 -2.53
N LEU A 52 2.17 6.54 -1.35
CA LEU A 52 2.64 7.05 -0.06
C LEU A 52 3.49 5.97 0.58
N CYS A 53 4.59 6.39 1.20
CA CYS A 53 5.49 5.50 1.91
C CYS A 53 5.65 5.97 3.35
N GLY A 54 5.64 5.02 4.27
CA GLY A 54 5.89 5.23 5.69
C GLY A 54 7.01 4.32 6.17
N TRP A 55 7.74 4.79 7.18
CA TRP A 55 8.75 4.00 7.88
C TRP A 55 8.11 3.34 9.09
N MET A 56 8.41 2.06 9.29
CA MET A 56 8.04 1.36 10.52
C MET A 56 9.12 1.55 11.56
N GLU A 57 8.74 2.03 12.74
CA GLU A 57 9.61 2.03 13.91
C GLU A 57 9.45 0.71 14.66
N CYS A 58 10.58 0.03 14.89
CA CYS A 58 10.62 -1.19 15.68
C CYS A 58 10.86 -0.87 17.16
N MET A 59 10.31 -1.71 18.05
CA MET A 59 10.71 -1.65 19.45
C MET A 59 12.15 -2.14 19.60
N HIS A 60 12.89 -1.49 20.50
CA HIS A 60 14.24 -1.92 20.83
C HIS A 60 14.17 -3.09 21.82
N CYS A 61 14.65 -4.26 21.39
CA CYS A 61 14.80 -5.44 22.23
C CYS A 61 16.02 -6.24 21.78
N GLU A 62 16.61 -7.03 22.68
CA GLU A 62 17.58 -8.05 22.30
C GLU A 62 16.83 -9.21 21.64
N GLY A 63 16.98 -9.34 20.33
CA GLY A 63 16.27 -10.33 19.52
C GLY A 63 17.01 -10.60 18.21
N TYR A 64 16.42 -11.47 17.39
CA TYR A 64 16.94 -11.80 16.06
C TYR A 64 16.00 -11.25 14.98
N THR A 65 16.55 -10.65 13.93
CA THR A 65 15.78 -10.20 12.76
C THR A 65 15.98 -11.18 11.61
N PRO A 66 14.95 -11.95 11.22
CA PRO A 66 15.01 -12.81 10.05
C PRO A 66 15.26 -12.04 8.75
N PRO A 67 15.89 -12.67 7.74
CA PRO A 67 16.12 -12.03 6.46
C PRO A 67 14.79 -11.63 5.80
N GLY A 68 14.70 -10.38 5.33
CA GLY A 68 13.50 -9.82 4.71
C GLY A 68 12.44 -9.29 5.68
N GLN A 69 12.67 -9.33 7.00
CA GLN A 69 11.83 -8.66 7.99
C GLN A 69 12.46 -7.35 8.46
N CYS A 70 11.61 -6.37 8.75
CA CYS A 70 12.05 -5.09 9.31
C CYS A 70 12.44 -5.23 10.79
N CYS A 71 11.57 -5.82 11.61
CA CYS A 71 11.71 -5.79 13.06
C CYS A 71 12.27 -7.09 13.66
N PRO A 72 13.05 -6.99 14.74
CA PRO A 72 13.52 -8.16 15.47
C PRO A 72 12.35 -8.87 16.15
N ILE A 73 12.44 -10.20 16.20
CA ILE A 73 11.57 -11.01 17.03
C ILE A 73 12.17 -10.99 18.44
N CYS A 74 11.47 -10.34 19.37
CA CYS A 74 11.83 -10.37 20.78
C CYS A 74 11.45 -11.75 21.32
N GLY A 75 12.41 -12.49 21.87
CA GLY A 75 12.10 -13.70 22.60
C GLY A 75 11.39 -13.33 23.89
N SER A 76 10.12 -13.68 24.05
CA SER A 76 9.70 -14.11 25.37
C SER A 76 10.54 -15.35 25.65
N LEU A 77 11.54 -15.23 26.53
CA LEU A 77 12.02 -16.40 27.23
C LEU A 77 10.77 -17.01 27.85
N GLU A 78 10.17 -18.01 27.20
CA GLU A 78 9.40 -19.00 27.93
C GLU A 78 10.42 -19.59 28.91
N GLU A 79 10.37 -19.07 30.15
CA GLU A 79 10.96 -19.74 31.30
C GLU A 79 10.32 -21.14 31.35
N VAL A 80 11.02 -22.12 30.78
CA VAL A 80 10.77 -23.55 30.96
C VAL A 80 11.77 -24.09 31.98
#